data_AF-A0A967PBW5-F1
#
_entry.id   AF-A0A967PBW5-F1
#
_cell.length_a   1.000
_cell.length_b   1.000
_cell.length_c   1.000
_cell.angle_alpha   90.00
_cell.angle_beta   90.00
_cell.angle_gamma   90.00
#
_symmetry.space_group_name_H-M   'P 1'
#
loop_
_entity.id
_entity.type
_entity.pdbx_description
1 polymer ?
#
loop_
_entity_poly.entity_id
_entity_poly.type
_entity_poly.pdbx_seq_one_letter_code
_entity_poly.pdbx_strand_id
1 'polypeptide(L)'
;LGKLNSTEIDSSDIMLAVLDGVDVDSGTAAEIGYAFAKCKKILGYRGDFRLSADNDGSTVNLQVEYFIRASGGTIITTIKQLNAELKKLAAI
;
A
#
# COMPACT_ATOMS: atom_id res chain seq x y z
N LEU A 1 13.30 -13.16 -11.38
CA LEU A 1 13.19 -12.24 -10.23
C LEU A 1 11.74 -11.82 -10.03
N GLY A 2 11.11 -11.04 -10.93
CA GLY A 2 9.71 -10.59 -10.74
C GLY A 2 8.64 -11.69 -10.57
N LYS A 3 8.82 -12.88 -11.18
CA LYS A 3 7.91 -14.02 -10.96
C LYS A 3 7.81 -14.43 -9.49
N LEU A 4 8.91 -14.35 -8.74
CA LEU A 4 8.92 -14.67 -7.31
C LEU A 4 8.02 -13.69 -6.56
N ASN A 5 8.16 -12.39 -6.80
CA ASN A 5 7.32 -11.36 -6.18
C ASN A 5 5.83 -11.64 -6.44
N SER A 6 5.45 -11.96 -7.68
CA SER A 6 4.04 -12.30 -7.97
C SER A 6 3.55 -13.55 -7.23
N THR A 7 4.40 -14.56 -7.04
CA THR A 7 4.05 -15.78 -6.28
C THR A 7 3.89 -15.47 -4.79
N GLU A 8 4.79 -14.69 -4.22
CA GLU A 8 4.70 -14.27 -2.81
C GLU A 8 3.44 -13.43 -2.57
N ILE A 9 3.14 -12.48 -3.46
CA ILE A 9 1.91 -11.68 -3.40
C ILE A 9 0.68 -12.58 -3.48
N ASP A 10 0.68 -13.55 -4.41
CA ASP A 10 -0.42 -14.51 -4.55
C ASP A 10 -0.64 -15.35 -3.28
N SER A 11 0.42 -15.71 -2.56
CA SER A 11 0.35 -16.46 -1.29
C SER A 11 0.05 -15.62 -0.05
N SER A 12 0.18 -14.30 -0.13
CA SER A 12 -0.04 -13.39 1.00
C SER A 12 -1.52 -13.14 1.28
N ASP A 13 -1.86 -12.85 2.54
CA ASP A 13 -3.20 -12.39 2.93
C ASP A 13 -3.32 -10.86 2.81
N ILE A 14 -2.27 -10.16 3.25
CA ILE A 14 -2.20 -8.69 3.32
C ILE A 14 -0.84 -8.23 2.80
N MET A 15 -0.85 -7.23 1.92
CA MET A 15 0.35 -6.50 1.51
C MET A 15 0.55 -5.28 2.39
N LEU A 16 1.72 -5.15 3.02
CA LEU A 16 2.18 -3.90 3.61
C LEU A 16 3.13 -3.19 2.63
N ALA A 17 2.70 -2.06 2.08
CA ALA A 17 3.49 -1.27 1.14
C ALA A 17 4.14 -0.07 1.82
N VAL A 18 5.45 0.07 1.68
CA VAL A 18 6.19 1.26 2.15
C VAL A 18 6.17 2.30 1.04
N LEU A 19 5.63 3.48 1.36
CA LEU A 19 5.35 4.56 0.41
C LEU A 19 6.23 5.80 0.63
N ASP A 20 7.27 5.64 1.45
CA ASP A 20 8.22 6.71 1.76
C ASP A 20 9.05 7.07 0.53
N GLY A 21 9.43 8.34 0.43
CA GLY A 21 10.12 8.89 -0.73
C GLY A 21 9.35 10.03 -1.38
N VAL A 22 10.06 10.75 -2.26
CA VAL A 22 9.48 11.86 -3.03
C VAL A 22 8.39 11.36 -3.96
N ASP A 23 8.51 10.13 -4.47
CA ASP A 23 7.47 9.40 -5.17
C ASP A 23 7.49 7.94 -4.70
N VAL A 24 6.38 7.22 -4.89
CA VAL A 24 6.32 5.78 -4.63
C VAL A 24 7.21 5.07 -5.64
N ASP A 25 8.06 4.16 -5.16
CA ASP A 25 8.87 3.33 -6.06
C ASP A 25 7.98 2.64 -7.11
N SER A 26 8.37 2.74 -8.38
CA SER A 26 7.59 2.20 -9.50
C SER A 26 7.37 0.68 -9.41
N GLY A 27 8.31 -0.06 -8.83
CA GLY A 27 8.16 -1.50 -8.56
C GLY A 27 7.08 -1.74 -7.51
N THR A 28 7.13 -1.00 -6.41
CA THR A 28 6.13 -1.04 -5.34
C THR A 28 4.74 -0.65 -5.87
N ALA A 29 4.64 0.40 -6.69
CA ALA A 29 3.38 0.80 -7.33
C ALA A 29 2.80 -0.30 -8.24
N ALA A 30 3.65 -0.99 -9.01
CA ALA A 30 3.24 -2.13 -9.83
C ALA A 30 2.75 -3.31 -8.98
N GLU A 31 3.44 -3.60 -7.87
CA GLU A 31 3.05 -4.66 -6.93
C GLU A 31 1.73 -4.36 -6.23
N ILE A 32 1.47 -3.11 -5.84
CA ILE A 32 0.19 -2.65 -5.29
C ILE A 32 -0.94 -2.87 -6.30
N GLY A 33 -0.72 -2.49 -7.57
CA GLY A 33 -1.70 -2.71 -8.64
C GLY A 33 -1.99 -4.19 -8.86
N TYR A 34 -0.96 -5.03 -8.87
CA TYR A 34 -1.10 -6.48 -8.99
C TYR A 34 -1.85 -7.07 -7.79
N ALA A 35 -1.49 -6.70 -6.56
CA ALA A 35 -2.15 -7.14 -5.33
C ALA A 35 -3.65 -6.77 -5.33
N PHE A 36 -3.98 -5.55 -5.75
CA PHE A 36 -5.37 -5.12 -5.88
C PHE A 36 -6.15 -5.97 -6.89
N ALA A 37 -5.57 -6.23 -8.07
CA ALA A 37 -6.19 -7.09 -9.09
C ALA A 37 -6.38 -8.55 -8.61
N LYS A 38 -5.55 -9.00 -7.66
CA LYS A 38 -5.66 -10.30 -6.98
C LYS A 38 -6.55 -10.29 -5.75
N CYS A 39 -7.30 -9.20 -5.53
CA CYS A 39 -8.20 -8.99 -4.40
C CYS A 39 -7.51 -9.07 -3.02
N LYS A 40 -6.22 -8.75 -2.96
CA LYS A 40 -5.47 -8.70 -1.70
C LYS A 40 -5.81 -7.42 -0.92
N LYS A 41 -5.75 -7.50 0.41
CA LYS A 41 -5.83 -6.32 1.27
C LYS A 41 -4.49 -5.59 1.27
N ILE A 42 -4.51 -4.27 1.23
CA ILE A 42 -3.29 -3.47 1.11
C ILE A 42 -3.26 -2.41 2.22
N LEU A 43 -2.24 -2.45 3.07
CA LEU A 43 -1.95 -1.42 4.06
C LEU A 43 -0.75 -0.60 3.56
N GLY A 44 -0.93 0.70 3.37
CA GLY A 44 0.16 1.61 3.06
C GLY A 44 0.81 2.13 4.34
N TYR A 45 2.14 2.27 4.36
CA TYR A 45 2.89 2.99 5.38
C TYR A 45 3.62 4.17 4.75
N ARG A 46 3.42 5.36 5.32
CA ARG A 46 4.12 6.58 4.93
C ARG A 46 4.54 7.39 6.15
N GLY A 47 5.76 7.18 6.61
CA GLY A 47 6.37 7.98 7.66
C GLY A 47 7.01 9.27 7.13
N ASP A 48 7.18 9.41 5.82
CA ASP A 48 7.72 10.62 5.20
C ASP A 48 6.68 11.74 5.13
N PHE A 49 6.92 12.80 5.91
CA PHE A 49 6.04 13.97 6.04
C PHE A 49 6.23 15.02 4.94
N ARG A 50 7.17 14.80 4.01
CA ARG A 50 7.35 15.69 2.86
C ARG A 50 6.16 15.53 1.90
N LEU A 51 5.73 16.63 1.29
CA LEU A 51 4.73 16.63 0.22
C LEU A 51 5.29 15.86 -1.00
N SER A 52 4.57 14.84 -1.47
CA SER A 52 4.95 14.01 -2.61
C SER A 52 3.87 13.86 -3.67
N ALA A 53 2.74 14.55 -3.50
CA ALA A 53 1.69 14.54 -4.50
C ALA A 53 1.71 15.84 -5.28
N ASP A 54 1.50 15.73 -6.60
CA ASP A 54 1.27 16.87 -7.49
C ASP A 54 -0.06 17.59 -7.20
N ASN A 55 -0.90 17.05 -6.31
CA ASN A 55 -2.17 17.62 -5.85
C ASN A 55 -2.15 17.80 -4.32
N ASP A 56 -2.58 18.98 -3.85
CA ASP A 56 -2.60 19.41 -2.44
C ASP A 56 -3.36 18.49 -1.45
N GLY A 57 -4.07 17.46 -1.94
CA GLY A 57 -4.91 16.58 -1.13
C GLY A 57 -4.51 15.11 -1.05
N SER A 58 -3.55 14.64 -1.86
CA SER A 58 -3.19 13.21 -1.90
C SER A 58 -1.89 12.92 -1.16
N THR A 59 -1.82 11.77 -0.49
CA THR A 59 -0.63 11.39 0.29
C THR A 59 0.46 10.78 -0.60
N VAL A 60 0.05 10.19 -1.73
CA VAL A 60 0.88 9.58 -2.78
C VAL A 60 0.17 9.74 -4.14
N ASN A 61 0.73 9.19 -5.21
CA ASN A 61 0.04 9.07 -6.50
C ASN A 61 -1.41 8.58 -6.35
N LEU A 62 -2.36 9.24 -7.03
CA LEU A 62 -3.80 9.00 -6.90
C LEU A 62 -4.20 7.54 -7.18
N GLN A 63 -3.55 6.89 -8.15
CA GLN A 63 -3.87 5.50 -8.51
C GLN A 63 -3.43 4.52 -7.42
N VAL A 64 -2.27 4.76 -6.82
CA VAL A 64 -1.77 3.98 -5.69
C VAL A 64 -2.70 4.13 -4.50
N GLU A 65 -3.08 5.37 -4.16
CA GLU A 65 -4.00 5.64 -3.06
C GLU A 65 -5.37 4.99 -3.29
N TYR A 66 -5.89 5.05 -4.52
CA TYR A 66 -7.14 4.39 -4.90
C TYR A 66 -7.09 2.87 -4.65
N PHE A 67 -6.07 2.18 -5.13
CA PHE A 67 -5.95 0.72 -4.95
C PHE A 67 -5.87 0.31 -3.48
N ILE A 68 -5.13 1.08 -2.66
CA ILE A 68 -5.04 0.84 -1.22
C ILE A 68 -6.43 0.94 -0.59
N ARG A 69 -7.13 2.06 -0.79
CA ARG A 69 -8.45 2.30 -0.18
C ARG A 69 -9.52 1.34 -0.70
N ALA A 70 -9.56 1.10 -2.01
CA ALA A 70 -10.53 0.21 -2.64
C ALA A 70 -10.35 -1.26 -2.23
N SER A 71 -9.14 -1.68 -1.82
CA SER A 71 -8.92 -3.01 -1.24
C SER A 71 -9.56 -3.18 0.16
N GLY A 72 -10.00 -2.08 0.79
CA GLY A 72 -10.48 -2.03 2.17
C GLY A 72 -9.40 -1.64 3.19
N GLY A 73 -8.21 -1.27 2.72
CA GLY A 73 -7.12 -0.80 3.57
C GLY A 73 -7.02 0.72 3.69
N THR A 74 -5.90 1.16 4.26
CA THR A 74 -5.64 2.57 4.56
C THR A 74 -4.15 2.89 4.46
N ILE A 75 -3.78 4.15 4.62
CA ILE A 75 -2.39 4.59 4.73
C ILE A 75 -2.15 5.05 6.18
N ILE A 76 -1.22 4.39 6.87
CA ILE A 76 -0.77 4.77 8.21
C ILE A 76 0.46 5.65 8.13
N THR A 77 0.55 6.64 9.02
CA THR A 77 1.68 7.58 9.06
C THR A 77 2.66 7.31 10.20
N THR A 78 2.35 6.34 11.05
CA THR A 78 3.21 5.91 12.14
C THR A 78 3.10 4.41 12.37
N ILE A 79 4.23 3.76 12.65
CA ILE A 79 4.29 2.33 12.98
C ILE A 79 3.41 1.98 14.19
N LYS A 80 3.11 2.94 15.07
CA LYS A 80 2.19 2.73 16.20
C LYS A 80 0.78 2.28 15.76
N GLN A 81 0.35 2.64 14.55
CA GLN A 81 -0.96 2.27 14.00
C GLN A 81 -0.98 0.86 13.38
N LEU A 82 0.19 0.29 13.05
CA LEU A 82 0.32 -0.94 12.26
C LEU A 82 -0.50 -2.12 12.82
N ASN A 83 -0.30 -2.44 14.09
CA ASN A 83 -0.97 -3.59 14.71
C ASN A 83 -2.50 -3.42 14.78
N ALA A 84 -2.98 -2.19 14.94
CA ALA A 84 -4.41 -1.93 15.02
C ALA A 84 -5.06 -2.09 13.64
N GLU A 85 -4.45 -1.55 12.58
CA GLU A 85 -4.98 -1.64 11.23
C GLU A 85 -4.86 -3.05 10.63
N LEU A 86 -3.76 -3.77 10.91
CA LEU A 86 -3.63 -5.18 10.48
C LEU A 86 -4.74 -6.07 11.08
N LYS A 87 -5.09 -5.86 12.36
CA LYS A 87 -6.19 -6.60 13.00
C LYS A 87 -7.54 -6.33 12.34
N LYS A 88 -7.80 -5.09 11.92
CA LYS A 88 -9.04 -4.74 11.21
C LYS A 88 -9.10 -5.43 9.85
N LEU A 89 -7.99 -5.42 9.11
CA LEU A 89 -7.90 -6.06 7.80
C LEU A 89 -8.04 -7.57 7.85
N ALA A 90 -7.47 -8.21 8.88
CA ALA A 90 -7.56 -9.66 9.08
C ALA A 90 -8.96 -10.16 9.53
N ALA A 91 -9.85 -9.24 9.92
CA ALA A 91 -11.20 -9.56 10.40
C ALA A 91 -12.29 -9.47 9.31
N ILE A 92 -11.91 -9.17 8.07
CA ILE A 92 -12.78 -8.98 6.89
C ILE A 92 -12.50 -10.09 5.89
#